data_AF-A0A932LVY5-F1
#
_entry.id   AF-A0A932LVY5-F1
#
_cell.length_a   1.000
_cell.length_b   1.000
_cell.length_c   1.000
_cell.angle_alpha   90.00
_cell.angle_beta   90.00
_cell.angle_gamma   90.00
#
_symmetry.space_group_name_H-M   'P 1'
#
loop_
_entity.id
_entity.type
_entity.pdbx_description
1 polymer ?
#
loop_
_entity_poly.entity_id
_entity_poly.type
_entity_poly.pdbx_seq_one_letter_code
_entity_poly.pdbx_strand_id
1 'polypeptide(L)'
;MAGFSLLLECSKCNTINYLDPFSFWFFKGKTKCAGCDAVSYIEMDNGQRVKTEPAEGKPDKLPGYAQSKDYKTDYRTPDKVSPPAYARPPDVKHGPTYKNVRGNLVAAGPLNAEDLVGSRPRFILEGRPYK
;
A
#
# COMPACT_ATOMS: atom_id res chain seq x y z
N MET A 1 -8.28 23.60 -16.30
CA MET A 1 -7.16 22.64 -16.41
C MET A 1 -7.58 21.37 -15.70
N ALA A 2 -7.81 20.28 -16.44
CA ALA A 2 -8.14 18.99 -15.85
C ALA A 2 -6.87 18.42 -15.20
N GLY A 3 -6.68 18.68 -13.90
CA GLY A 3 -5.60 18.06 -13.14
C GLY A 3 -5.79 16.54 -13.12
N PHE A 4 -4.69 15.80 -13.22
CA PHE A 4 -4.68 14.34 -13.05
C PHE A 4 -5.54 13.95 -11.85
N SER A 5 -6.64 13.25 -12.12
CA SER A 5 -7.81 13.23 -11.23
C SER A 5 -7.52 12.62 -9.85
N LEU A 6 -6.66 11.61 -9.81
CA LEU A 6 -6.25 10.91 -8.59
C LEU A 6 -4.95 11.45 -7.96
N LEU A 7 -4.37 12.52 -8.51
CA LEU A 7 -3.18 13.17 -7.97
C LEU A 7 -3.57 14.54 -7.39
N LEU A 8 -3.57 14.65 -6.07
CA LEU A 8 -3.88 15.89 -5.37
C LEU A 8 -2.59 16.57 -4.93
N GLU A 9 -2.13 17.52 -5.75
CA GLU A 9 -1.02 18.39 -5.39
C GLU A 9 -1.47 19.45 -4.38
N CYS A 10 -0.77 19.53 -3.26
CA CYS A 10 -1.05 20.53 -2.23
C CYS A 10 -0.42 21.87 -2.59
N SER A 11 -1.22 22.93 -2.68
CA SER A 11 -0.75 24.28 -2.96
C SER A 11 0.16 24.89 -1.88
N LYS A 12 0.13 24.36 -0.65
CA LYS A 12 0.91 24.89 0.49
C LYS A 12 2.33 24.32 0.56
N CYS A 13 2.48 23.01 0.36
CA CYS A 13 3.75 22.31 0.56
C CYS A 13 4.23 21.53 -0.66
N ASN A 14 3.54 21.61 -1.79
CA ASN A 14 3.87 20.93 -3.05
C ASN A 14 3.94 19.39 -2.96
N THR A 15 3.49 18.80 -1.85
CA THR A 15 3.36 17.34 -1.72
C THR A 15 2.27 16.85 -2.65
N ILE A 16 2.60 15.81 -3.41
CA ILE A 16 1.67 15.11 -4.30
C ILE A 16 1.04 13.97 -3.49
N ASN A 17 -0.27 14.05 -3.30
CA ASN A 17 -1.05 13.04 -2.59
C ASN A 17 -1.73 12.13 -3.62
N TYR A 18 -1.47 10.83 -3.55
CA TYR A 18 -2.02 9.82 -4.44
C TYR A 18 -3.30 9.29 -3.80
N LEU A 19 -4.41 9.59 -4.45
CA LEU A 19 -5.73 9.12 -4.07
C LEU A 19 -5.91 7.72 -4.67
N ASP A 20 -6.10 6.73 -3.80
CA ASP A 20 -6.32 5.34 -4.20
C ASP A 20 -7.61 5.24 -5.06
N PRO A 21 -7.54 4.65 -6.28
CA PRO A 21 -8.71 4.49 -7.12
C PRO A 21 -9.86 3.75 -6.42
N PHE A 22 -9.59 2.71 -5.62
CA PHE A 22 -10.64 1.93 -4.97
C PHE A 22 -11.43 2.75 -3.96
N SER A 23 -10.78 3.65 -3.22
CA SER A 23 -11.43 4.49 -2.21
C SER A 23 -12.00 5.78 -2.76
N PHE A 24 -11.46 6.29 -3.87
CA PHE A 24 -11.75 7.64 -4.38
C PHE A 24 -12.49 7.68 -5.73
N TRP A 25 -12.88 6.54 -6.31
CA TRP A 25 -13.56 6.49 -7.62
C TRP A 25 -14.86 7.31 -7.69
N PHE A 26 -15.72 7.22 -6.67
CA PHE A 26 -16.97 7.99 -6.52
C PHE A 26 -17.03 8.68 -5.13
N PHE A 27 -15.94 9.34 -4.75
CA PHE A 27 -15.81 9.90 -3.41
C PHE A 27 -16.24 11.36 -3.33
N LYS A 28 -16.99 11.70 -2.29
CA LYS A 28 -17.40 13.07 -1.96
C LYS A 28 -17.16 13.31 -0.47
N GLY A 29 -16.18 14.14 -0.14
CA GLY A 29 -15.80 14.36 1.26
C GLY A 29 -14.44 15.03 1.42
N LYS A 30 -13.93 15.02 2.64
CA LYS A 30 -12.68 15.67 3.03
C LYS A 30 -11.52 14.68 3.01
N THR A 31 -10.39 15.13 2.49
CA THR A 31 -9.09 14.46 2.62
C THR A 31 -8.05 15.46 3.11
N LYS A 32 -6.93 14.99 3.65
CA LYS A 32 -5.83 15.86 4.09
C LYS A 32 -4.54 15.58 3.35
N CYS A 33 -3.71 16.62 3.23
CA CYS A 33 -2.36 16.52 2.72
C CYS A 33 -1.45 15.81 3.74
N ALA A 34 -0.75 14.76 3.29
CA ALA A 34 0.20 14.03 4.13
C ALA A 34 1.41 14.88 4.56
N GLY A 35 1.74 15.94 3.80
CA GLY A 35 2.89 16.80 4.08
C GLY A 35 2.64 17.87 5.15
N CYS A 36 1.53 18.60 5.05
CA CYS A 36 1.25 19.75 5.93
C CYS A 36 -0.11 19.70 6.64
N ASP A 37 -0.82 18.57 6.57
CA ASP A 37 -2.15 18.36 7.16
C ASP A 37 -3.26 19.31 6.69
N ALA A 38 -2.99 20.11 5.65
CA ALA A 38 -4.02 20.94 5.02
C ALA A 38 -5.17 20.07 4.51
N VAL A 39 -6.40 20.46 4.87
CA VAL A 39 -7.61 19.70 4.54
C VAL A 39 -8.24 20.28 3.28
N SER A 40 -8.65 19.39 2.39
CA SER A 40 -9.34 19.74 1.16
C SER A 40 -10.61 18.92 1.05
N TYR A 41 -11.69 19.58 0.68
CA TYR A 41 -12.88 18.89 0.20
C TYR A 41 -12.66 18.50 -1.26
N ILE A 42 -12.97 17.25 -1.60
CA ILE A 42 -12.89 16.74 -2.97
C ILE A 42 -14.18 16.03 -3.34
N GLU A 43 -14.56 16.19 -4.60
CA GLU A 43 -15.65 15.47 -5.23
C GLU A 43 -15.12 14.79 -6.48
N MET A 44 -15.28 13.48 -6.52
CA MET A 44 -14.80 12.59 -7.55
C MET A 44 -15.99 11.86 -8.18
N ASP A 45 -16.03 11.82 -9.50
CA ASP A 45 -17.02 11.09 -10.28
C ASP A 45 -16.31 10.26 -11.35
N ASN A 46 -16.55 8.95 -11.33
CA ASN A 46 -15.90 7.97 -12.22
C ASN A 46 -14.37 8.12 -12.31
N GLY A 47 -13.74 8.34 -11.16
CA GLY A 47 -12.30 8.55 -11.04
C GLY A 47 -11.83 9.91 -11.54
N GLN A 48 -12.71 10.82 -11.98
CA GLN A 48 -12.39 12.20 -12.35
C GLN A 48 -12.69 13.18 -11.22
N ARG A 49 -11.85 14.19 -11.05
CA ARG A 49 -12.04 15.22 -10.03
C ARG A 49 -12.98 16.29 -10.57
N VAL A 50 -14.18 16.33 -10.02
CA VAL A 50 -15.22 17.32 -10.36
C VAL A 50 -15.00 18.61 -9.58
N LYS A 51 -14.68 18.49 -8.28
CA LYS A 51 -14.53 19.65 -7.39
C LYS A 51 -13.35 19.48 -6.43
N THR A 52 -12.66 20.57 -6.14
CA THR A 52 -11.66 20.63 -5.06
C THR A 52 -11.63 22.02 -4.45
N GLU A 53 -11.80 22.08 -3.15
CA GLU A 53 -11.82 23.33 -2.38
C GLU A 53 -11.07 23.15 -1.06
N PRO A 54 -10.43 24.22 -0.55
CA PRO A 54 -9.93 24.23 0.81
C PRO A 54 -11.07 23.95 1.80
N ALA A 55 -10.81 23.13 2.81
CA ALA A 55 -11.76 22.82 3.85
C ALA A 55 -11.09 22.78 5.22
N GLU A 56 -11.90 22.71 6.27
CA GLU A 56 -11.43 22.58 7.65
C GLU A 56 -12.11 21.40 8.35
N GLY A 57 -11.50 20.94 9.43
CA GLY A 57 -11.99 19.84 10.27
C GLY A 57 -11.36 18.48 9.96
N LYS A 58 -11.96 17.42 10.48
CA LYS A 58 -11.44 16.05 10.36
C LYS A 58 -11.57 15.54 8.92
N PRO A 59 -10.53 14.89 8.34
CA PRO A 59 -10.64 14.22 7.04
C PRO A 59 -11.49 12.95 7.16
N ASP A 60 -12.30 12.68 6.14
CA ASP A 60 -13.10 11.45 6.05
C ASP A 60 -12.23 10.27 5.59
N LYS A 61 -11.29 10.52 4.67
CA LYS A 61 -10.31 9.54 4.17
C LYS A 61 -8.92 10.16 4.04
N LEU A 62 -7.90 9.32 4.14
CA LEU A 62 -6.50 9.71 3.91
C LEU A 62 -6.04 9.27 2.50
N PRO A 63 -5.07 9.97 1.89
CA PRO A 63 -4.45 9.48 0.65
C PRO A 63 -3.78 8.12 0.87
N GLY A 64 -3.73 7.29 -0.16
CA GLY A 64 -3.08 5.97 -0.07
C GLY A 64 -1.56 6.06 -0.06
N TYR A 65 -1.02 7.12 -0.66
CA TYR A 65 0.40 7.37 -0.73
C TYR A 65 0.67 8.86 -0.93
N ALA A 66 1.87 9.33 -0.58
CA ALA A 66 2.27 10.71 -0.81
C ALA A 66 3.78 10.80 -1.09
N GLN A 67 4.17 11.79 -1.88
CA GLN A 67 5.56 12.08 -2.16
C GLN A 67 5.82 13.58 -2.36
N SER A 68 7.05 14.03 -2.13
CA SER A 68 7.49 15.38 -2.52
C SER A 68 7.84 15.44 -4.01
N LYS A 69 7.96 16.65 -4.58
CA LYS A 69 8.45 16.83 -5.96
C LYS A 69 9.85 16.27 -6.19
N ASP A 70 10.66 16.20 -5.12
CA ASP A 70 12.00 15.60 -5.12
C ASP A 70 11.97 14.07 -4.89
N TYR A 71 10.81 13.43 -5.05
CA TYR A 71 10.60 11.98 -4.90
C TYR A 71 10.88 11.42 -3.50
N LYS A 72 10.85 12.27 -2.46
CA LYS A 72 10.94 11.81 -1.06
C LYS A 72 9.60 11.24 -0.60
N THR A 73 9.66 10.16 0.19
CA THR A 73 8.50 9.30 0.51
C THR A 73 8.28 9.15 2.01
N ASP A 74 8.71 10.13 2.80
CA ASP A 74 8.78 10.06 4.27
C ASP A 74 7.40 10.13 4.97
N TYR A 75 6.31 10.08 4.20
CA TYR A 75 4.93 10.24 4.66
C TYR A 75 4.20 8.92 4.95
N ARG A 76 4.91 7.89 5.41
CA ARG A 76 4.35 6.51 5.51
C ARG A 76 3.61 6.20 6.81
N THR A 77 3.45 7.18 7.70
CA THR A 77 2.82 6.94 9.00
C THR A 77 1.29 6.84 8.87
N PRO A 78 0.62 6.02 9.71
CA PRO A 78 -0.83 5.80 9.61
C PRO A 78 -1.70 7.05 9.81
N ASP A 79 -1.14 8.10 10.41
CA ASP A 79 -1.79 9.40 10.57
C ASP A 79 -1.73 10.25 9.30
N LYS A 80 -0.80 9.97 8.38
CA LYS A 80 -0.56 10.76 7.16
C LYS A 80 -1.13 10.13 5.91
N VAL A 81 -1.03 8.81 5.79
CA VAL A 81 -1.55 8.03 4.67
C VAL A 81 -2.36 6.86 5.18
N SER A 82 -3.32 6.41 4.37
CA SER A 82 -4.08 5.20 4.64
C SER A 82 -3.13 4.00 4.70
N PRO A 83 -3.34 3.04 5.61
CA PRO A 83 -2.56 1.82 5.63
C PRO A 83 -2.72 1.09 4.28
N PRO A 84 -1.66 0.42 3.80
CA PRO A 84 -1.75 -0.32 2.54
C PRO A 84 -2.82 -1.41 2.66
N ALA A 85 -3.57 -1.62 1.58
CA ALA A 85 -4.50 -2.73 1.49
C ALA A 85 -3.68 -4.02 1.41
N TYR A 86 -3.81 -4.89 2.42
CA TYR A 86 -3.22 -6.21 2.38
C TYR A 86 -4.26 -7.22 1.89
N ALA A 87 -3.85 -8.12 0.98
CA ALA A 87 -4.69 -9.24 0.57
C ALA A 87 -4.99 -10.22 1.74
N ARG A 88 -4.16 -10.20 2.80
CA ARG A 88 -4.30 -10.95 4.04
C ARG A 88 -3.71 -10.14 5.20
N PRO A 89 -4.16 -10.30 6.45
CA PRO A 89 -3.56 -9.60 7.57
C PRO A 89 -2.04 -9.89 7.66
N PRO A 90 -1.19 -8.86 7.87
CA PRO A 90 0.27 -9.00 7.83
C PRO A 90 0.84 -9.86 8.97
N ASP A 91 0.05 -10.12 10.00
CA ASP A 91 0.35 -10.88 11.20
C ASP A 91 -0.07 -12.35 11.13
N VAL A 92 -0.65 -12.81 10.01
CA VAL A 92 -0.94 -14.24 9.82
C VAL A 92 0.38 -14.98 9.64
N LYS A 93 0.89 -15.52 10.75
CA LYS A 93 1.97 -16.50 10.73
C LYS A 93 1.56 -17.63 9.78
N HIS A 94 2.39 -17.81 8.75
CA HIS A 94 2.39 -18.99 7.91
C HIS A 94 2.36 -20.23 8.82
N GLY A 95 1.24 -20.98 8.80
CA GLY A 95 1.07 -22.20 9.59
C GLY A 95 2.10 -23.28 9.20
N PRO A 96 2.24 -24.38 9.96
CA PRO A 96 3.23 -25.40 9.62
C PRO A 96 2.94 -26.03 8.23
N THR A 97 3.98 -26.21 7.41
CA THR A 97 3.92 -26.92 6.13
C THR A 97 3.45 -28.35 6.38
N TYR A 98 2.33 -28.76 5.78
CA TYR A 98 1.79 -30.11 5.95
C TYR A 98 2.02 -30.95 4.70
N LYS A 99 2.19 -32.27 4.87
CA LYS A 99 2.11 -33.24 3.79
C LYS A 99 0.65 -33.61 3.58
N ASN A 100 0.18 -33.59 2.34
CA ASN A 100 -1.14 -34.16 2.05
C ASN A 100 -1.10 -35.70 2.18
N VAL A 101 -2.26 -36.35 2.08
CA VAL A 101 -2.40 -37.81 2.12
C VAL A 101 -1.61 -38.56 1.04
N ARG A 102 -1.09 -37.86 0.02
CA ARG A 102 -0.24 -38.38 -1.06
C ARG A 102 1.25 -38.06 -0.86
N GLY A 103 1.63 -37.51 0.29
CA GLY A 103 3.02 -37.20 0.63
C GLY A 103 3.59 -35.91 0.02
N ASN A 104 2.80 -35.16 -0.74
CA ASN A 104 3.26 -33.89 -1.34
C ASN A 104 3.21 -32.77 -0.31
N LEU A 105 4.22 -31.90 -0.33
CA LEU A 105 4.26 -30.68 0.45
C LEU A 105 3.13 -29.74 0.01
N VAL A 106 2.35 -29.24 0.96
CA VAL A 106 1.34 -28.21 0.74
C VAL A 106 1.73 -26.98 1.55
N ALA A 107 1.76 -25.83 0.87
CA ALA A 107 2.27 -24.59 1.42
C ALA A 107 1.41 -24.11 2.58
N ALA A 108 2.04 -24.00 3.74
CA ALA A 108 1.55 -23.15 4.81
C ALA A 108 2.66 -22.41 5.57
N GLY A 109 3.95 -22.83 5.53
CA GLY A 109 5.04 -22.37 6.41
C GLY A 109 6.40 -22.13 5.73
N PRO A 110 7.40 -21.53 6.42
CA PRO A 110 8.79 -21.49 5.93
C PRO A 110 9.37 -22.90 5.78
N LEU A 111 10.13 -23.14 4.70
CA LEU A 111 10.73 -24.44 4.39
C LEU A 111 12.04 -24.63 5.16
N ASN A 112 12.27 -25.80 5.75
CA ASN A 112 13.55 -26.18 6.33
C ASN A 112 14.44 -26.89 5.30
N ALA A 113 15.73 -27.08 5.60
CA ALA A 113 16.67 -27.72 4.67
C ALA A 113 16.25 -29.16 4.31
N GLU A 114 15.59 -29.85 5.24
CA GLU A 114 15.06 -31.20 5.09
C GLU A 114 13.86 -31.27 4.14
N ASP A 115 13.15 -30.16 3.93
CA ASP A 115 12.01 -30.06 3.02
C ASP A 115 12.44 -29.81 1.56
N LEU A 116 13.72 -29.46 1.36
CA LEU A 116 14.29 -29.00 0.08
C LEU A 116 15.04 -30.11 -0.68
N VAL A 117 14.76 -31.38 -0.39
CA VAL A 117 15.42 -32.54 -1.02
C VAL A 117 15.27 -32.49 -2.54
N GLY A 118 16.40 -32.41 -3.26
CA GLY A 118 16.44 -32.34 -4.73
C GLY A 118 16.33 -30.94 -5.33
N SER A 119 16.25 -29.89 -4.51
CA SER A 119 16.09 -28.51 -4.99
C SER A 119 17.37 -27.67 -4.86
N ARG A 120 17.60 -26.78 -5.83
CA ARG A 120 18.70 -25.79 -5.83
C ARG A 120 18.81 -24.91 -4.56
N PRO A 121 17.69 -24.46 -3.94
CA PRO A 121 17.74 -23.64 -2.72
C PRO A 121 18.38 -24.32 -1.51
N ARG A 122 18.39 -25.66 -1.45
CA ARG A 122 19.02 -26.40 -0.35
C ARG A 122 20.51 -26.08 -0.20
N PHE A 123 21.22 -26.02 -1.33
CA PHE A 123 22.65 -25.74 -1.36
C PHE A 123 22.97 -24.34 -0.82
N ILE A 124 22.10 -23.38 -1.11
CA ILE A 124 22.22 -22.00 -0.64
C ILE A 124 22.02 -21.93 0.88
N LEU A 125 21.02 -22.64 1.42
CA LEU A 125 20.76 -22.70 2.86
C LEU A 125 21.82 -23.50 3.64
N GLU A 126 22.38 -24.56 3.05
CA GLU A 126 23.46 -25.34 3.66
C GLU A 126 24.85 -24.69 3.51
N GLY A 127 24.97 -23.56 2.80
CA GLY A 127 26.25 -22.89 2.54
C GLY A 127 27.21 -23.72 1.68
N ARG A 128 26.68 -24.65 0.87
CA ARG A 128 27.48 -25.57 0.03
C ARG A 128 27.39 -25.17 -1.44
N PRO A 129 28.48 -25.30 -2.22
CA PRO A 129 28.42 -25.08 -3.66
C PRO A 129 27.48 -26.10 -4.33
N TYR A 130 26.67 -25.63 -5.27
CA TYR A 130 25.82 -26.48 -6.11
C TYR A 130 26.71 -27.40 -6.96
N LYS A 131 26.57 -28.73 -6.79
CA LYS A 131 27.25 -29.75 -7.62
C LYS A 131 26.37 -30.18 -8.79
#